data_AF-A0A1I5VMB7-F1
#
_entry.id   AF-A0A1I5VMB7-F1
#
_cell.length_a   1.000
_cell.length_b   1.000
_cell.length_c   1.000
_cell.angle_alpha   90.00
_cell.angle_beta   90.00
_cell.angle_gamma   90.00
#
_symmetry.space_group_name_H-M   'P 1'
#
loop_
_entity.id
_entity.type
_entity.pdbx_description
1 polymer ?
#
loop_
_entity_poly.entity_id
_entity_poly.type
_entity_poly.pdbx_seq_one_letter_code
_entity_poly.pdbx_strand_id
1 'polypeptide(L)'
;MKTKNTAFYSLRLNLDNKQHREVFEILQSLDKNIFKSRNQFIVDCIDERIRCRGKKTGIEQLTKDEIVQEIVEKVGQEIDSRIYAFAGKAFLEGGAERKSSVKEPVTEKVSEEKLDDVLGDLASEWANMGE
;
A
#
# COMPACT_ATOMS: atom_id res chain seq x y z
N MET A 1 15.37 -32.36 36.26
CA MET A 1 14.64 -31.08 36.41
C MET A 1 13.77 -30.89 35.17
N LYS A 2 12.43 -30.84 35.30
CA LYS A 2 11.56 -30.48 34.17
C LYS A 2 11.77 -28.99 33.88
N THR A 3 12.26 -28.67 32.69
CA THR A 3 12.34 -27.30 32.20
C THR A 3 10.93 -26.68 32.24
N LYS A 4 10.81 -25.50 32.84
CA LYS A 4 9.52 -24.80 32.95
C LYS A 4 9.09 -24.32 31.56
N ASN A 5 8.24 -25.09 30.88
CA ASN A 5 7.71 -24.78 29.53
C ASN A 5 6.59 -23.72 29.54
N THR A 6 6.59 -22.79 30.51
CA THR A 6 5.52 -21.81 30.66
C THR A 6 6.08 -20.54 31.29
N ALA A 7 5.80 -19.41 30.64
CA ALA A 7 6.10 -18.07 31.13
C ALA A 7 4.78 -17.33 31.37
N PHE A 8 4.72 -16.53 32.43
CA PHE A 8 3.54 -15.76 32.80
C PHE A 8 3.81 -14.27 32.59
N TYR A 9 2.88 -13.61 31.90
CA TYR A 9 2.90 -12.17 31.67
C TYR A 9 1.52 -11.59 31.98
N SER A 10 1.48 -10.38 32.55
CA SER A 10 0.25 -9.64 32.84
C SER A 10 0.15 -8.40 31.96
N LEU A 11 -0.96 -8.22 31.25
CA LEU A 11 -1.25 -7.02 30.47
C LEU A 11 -2.15 -6.08 31.30
N ARG A 12 -1.64 -4.89 31.63
CA ARG A 12 -2.41 -3.84 32.29
C ARG A 12 -2.83 -2.79 31.27
N LEU A 13 -4.13 -2.57 31.14
CA LEU A 13 -4.71 -1.56 30.25
C LEU A 13 -5.17 -0.34 31.07
N ASN A 14 -5.04 0.85 30.48
CA ASN A 14 -5.51 2.10 31.08
C ASN A 14 -6.74 2.54 30.30
N LEU A 15 -7.93 2.46 30.89
CA LEU A 15 -9.19 2.72 30.18
C LEU A 15 -9.43 4.21 29.86
N ASP A 16 -8.65 5.12 30.47
CA ASP A 16 -8.65 6.53 30.10
C ASP A 16 -7.95 6.78 28.76
N ASN A 17 -7.02 5.89 28.38
CA ASN A 17 -6.40 5.92 27.06
C ASN A 17 -7.31 5.24 26.04
N LYS A 18 -7.70 5.99 24.99
CA LYS A 18 -8.56 5.51 23.91
C LYS A 18 -8.05 4.20 23.28
N GLN A 19 -6.75 4.11 22.98
CA GLN A 19 -6.17 2.91 22.37
C GLN A 19 -6.31 1.68 23.27
N HIS A 20 -6.01 1.83 24.56
CA HIS A 20 -6.11 0.75 25.52
C HIS A 20 -7.58 0.33 25.76
N ARG A 21 -8.52 1.28 25.66
CA ARG A 21 -9.96 1.01 25.72
C ARG A 21 -10.43 0.18 24.52
N GLU A 22 -10.03 0.55 23.31
CA GLU A 22 -10.35 -0.21 22.10
C GLU A 22 -9.82 -1.65 22.18
N VAL A 23 -8.56 -1.82 22.63
CA VAL A 23 -7.97 -3.15 22.87
C VAL A 23 -8.77 -3.92 23.93
N PHE A 24 -9.19 -3.27 25.02
CA PHE A 24 -9.99 -3.90 26.05
C PHE A 24 -11.36 -4.38 25.53
N GLU A 25 -12.05 -3.55 24.75
CA GLU A 25 -13.34 -3.87 24.14
C GLU A 25 -13.23 -5.09 23.21
N ILE A 26 -12.22 -5.12 22.35
CA ILE A 26 -11.94 -6.27 21.46
C ILE A 26 -11.68 -7.54 22.27
N LEU A 27 -10.84 -7.45 23.31
CA LEU A 27 -10.54 -8.58 24.20
C LEU A 27 -11.77 -9.08 24.99
N GLN A 28 -12.75 -8.21 25.21
CA GLN A 28 -14.00 -8.54 25.88
C GLN A 28 -15.02 -9.16 24.90
N SER A 29 -15.11 -8.66 23.67
CA SER A 29 -16.03 -9.12 22.62
C SER A 29 -15.52 -10.33 21.84
N LEU A 30 -14.44 -10.95 22.30
CA LEU A 30 -13.74 -12.01 21.59
C LEU A 30 -14.58 -13.29 21.52
N ASP A 31 -14.87 -13.74 20.30
CA ASP A 31 -15.59 -14.99 20.08
C ASP A 31 -14.70 -16.19 20.45
N LYS A 32 -15.12 -16.90 21.50
CA LYS A 32 -14.40 -18.07 22.04
C LYS A 32 -14.47 -19.29 21.12
N ASN A 33 -15.34 -19.29 20.11
CA ASN A 33 -15.41 -20.36 19.13
C ASN A 33 -14.29 -20.25 18.07
N ILE A 34 -13.85 -19.02 17.78
CA ILE A 34 -12.78 -18.74 16.82
C ILE A 34 -11.43 -18.78 17.54
N PHE A 35 -11.33 -18.12 18.70
CA PHE A 35 -10.09 -18.02 19.45
C PHE A 35 -10.20 -18.74 20.79
N LYS A 36 -9.34 -19.75 20.99
CA LYS A 36 -9.35 -20.60 22.20
C LYS A 36 -9.17 -19.81 23.51
N SER A 37 -8.45 -18.69 23.48
CA SER A 37 -8.29 -17.79 24.62
C SER A 37 -7.84 -16.39 24.18
N ARG A 38 -8.00 -15.42 25.08
CA ARG A 38 -7.46 -14.06 24.89
C ARG A 38 -5.94 -14.06 24.71
N ASN A 39 -5.23 -14.94 25.42
CA ASN A 39 -3.78 -15.07 25.30
C ASN A 39 -3.38 -15.60 23.92
N GLN A 40 -4.13 -16.56 23.39
CA GLN A 40 -3.90 -17.07 22.04
C GLN A 40 -4.11 -15.98 21.00
N PHE A 41 -5.22 -15.22 21.11
CA PHE A 41 -5.48 -14.09 20.24
C PHE A 41 -4.33 -13.05 20.26
N ILE A 42 -3.85 -12.67 21.45
CA ILE A 42 -2.73 -11.73 21.59
C ILE A 42 -1.46 -12.28 20.91
N VAL A 43 -1.15 -13.57 21.11
CA VAL A 43 0.01 -14.22 20.49
C VAL A 43 -0.14 -14.23 18.96
N ASP A 44 -1.32 -14.57 18.43
CA ASP A 44 -1.57 -14.64 17.00
C ASP A 44 -1.42 -13.26 16.34
N CYS A 45 -1.96 -12.20 16.96
CA CYS A 45 -1.78 -10.83 16.48
C CYS A 45 -0.31 -10.38 16.49
N ILE A 46 0.46 -10.75 17.52
CA ILE A 46 1.90 -10.44 17.59
C ILE A 46 2.67 -11.20 16.52
N ASP A 47 2.37 -12.48 16.32
CA ASP A 47 3.01 -13.32 15.30
C ASP A 47 2.69 -12.81 13.88
N GLU A 48 1.43 -12.47 13.60
CA GLU A 48 1.03 -11.82 12.34
C GLU A 48 1.81 -10.52 12.12
N ARG A 49 1.90 -9.66 13.14
CA ARG A 49 2.63 -8.40 13.05
C ARG A 49 4.12 -8.59 12.75
N ILE A 50 4.75 -9.59 13.36
CA ILE A 50 6.15 -9.97 13.11
C ILE A 50 6.30 -10.52 11.69
N ARG A 51 5.41 -11.41 11.25
CA ARG A 51 5.43 -11.99 9.89
C ARG A 51 5.28 -10.92 8.82
N CYS A 52 4.36 -9.98 8.99
CA CYS A 52 4.13 -8.87 8.05
C CYS A 52 5.30 -7.89 7.96
N ARG A 53 6.13 -7.74 9.01
CA ARG A 53 7.33 -6.88 8.98
C ARG A 53 8.58 -7.59 8.47
N GLY A 54 8.47 -8.87 8.08
CA GLY A 54 9.62 -9.76 7.97
C GLY A 54 10.20 -10.01 9.37
N LYS A 55 10.91 -11.13 9.55
CA LYS A 55 11.49 -11.55 10.84
C LYS A 55 12.63 -10.63 11.35
N LYS A 56 12.45 -9.31 11.35
CA LYS A 56 13.25 -8.37 12.15
C LYS A 56 12.72 -8.42 13.58
N THR A 57 12.92 -9.58 14.22
CA THR A 57 12.70 -9.77 15.65
C THR A 57 13.84 -9.07 16.37
N GLY A 58 13.66 -7.78 16.56
CA GLY A 58 14.50 -6.94 17.39
C GLY A 58 13.74 -5.66 17.59
N ILE A 59 13.80 -5.09 18.78
CA ILE A 59 13.53 -3.67 18.98
C ILE A 59 14.72 -2.92 18.32
N GLU A 60 14.96 -3.17 17.04
CA GLU A 60 15.78 -2.30 16.22
C GLU A 60 14.83 -1.16 15.86
N GLN A 61 15.11 -0.01 16.43
CA GLN A 61 14.57 1.24 15.93
C GLN A 61 14.80 1.22 14.43
N LEU A 62 13.72 1.21 13.64
CA LEU A 62 13.81 1.33 12.19
C LEU A 62 14.78 2.48 11.93
N THR A 63 15.84 2.17 11.21
CA THR A 63 16.81 3.19 10.83
C THR A 63 16.08 4.26 10.02
N LYS A 64 16.61 5.49 9.99
CA LYS A 64 15.96 6.59 9.23
C LYS A 64 15.66 6.16 7.79
N ASP A 65 16.54 5.37 7.19
CA ASP A 65 16.41 4.90 5.81
C ASP A 65 15.27 3.90 5.65
N GLU A 66 15.04 3.01 6.62
CA GLU A 66 13.92 2.07 6.61
C GLU A 66 12.57 2.77 6.84
N ILE A 67 12.55 3.81 7.67
CA ILE A 67 11.36 4.66 7.86
C ILE A 67 11.04 5.43 6.57
N VAL A 68 12.06 6.02 5.94
CA VAL A 68 11.91 6.72 4.65
C VAL A 68 11.40 5.75 3.59
N GLN A 69 11.90 4.51 3.56
CA GLN A 69 11.44 3.50 2.62
C GLN A 69 9.98 3.09 2.88
N GLU A 70 9.57 2.87 4.14
CA GLU A 70 8.17 2.58 4.48
C GLU A 70 7.24 3.76 4.13
N ILE A 71 7.70 5.00 4.32
CA ILE A 71 6.94 6.21 3.93
C ILE A 71 6.80 6.28 2.40
N VAL A 72 7.90 6.11 1.66
CA VAL A 72 7.89 6.15 0.19
C VAL A 72 6.97 5.07 -0.37
N GLU A 73 7.00 3.86 0.18
CA GLU A 73 6.13 2.76 -0.25
C GLU A 73 4.64 3.09 -0.02
N LYS A 74 4.29 3.55 1.18
CA LYS A 74 2.89 3.92 1.50
C LYS A 74 2.40 5.12 0.69
N VAL A 75 3.24 6.12 0.49
CA VAL A 75 2.91 7.29 -0.35
C VAL A 75 2.74 6.86 -1.81
N GLY A 76 3.60 5.96 -2.31
CA GLY A 76 3.47 5.38 -3.65
C GLY A 76 2.13 4.68 -3.84
N GLN A 77 1.76 3.79 -2.92
CA GLN A 77 0.48 3.06 -2.96
C GLN A 77 -0.74 4.00 -2.94
N GLU A 78 -0.69 5.08 -2.16
CA GLU A 78 -1.76 6.07 -2.09
C GLU A 78 -1.85 6.90 -3.39
N ILE A 79 -0.71 7.29 -3.98
CA ILE A 79 -0.67 7.99 -5.28
C ILE A 79 -1.25 7.10 -6.37
N ASP A 80 -0.80 5.84 -6.46
CA ASP A 80 -1.30 4.90 -7.45
C ASP A 80 -2.80 4.70 -7.30
N SER A 81 -3.28 4.49 -6.08
CA SER A 81 -4.72 4.35 -5.80
C SER A 81 -5.51 5.58 -6.25
N ARG A 82 -4.98 6.78 -6.04
CA ARG A 82 -5.62 8.03 -6.48
C ARG A 82 -5.56 8.23 -7.98
N ILE A 83 -4.46 7.89 -8.64
CA ILE A 83 -4.34 7.94 -10.10
C ILE A 83 -5.32 6.97 -10.73
N TYR A 84 -5.43 5.74 -10.21
CA TYR A 84 -6.41 4.77 -10.69
C TYR A 84 -7.85 5.24 -10.45
N ALA A 85 -8.15 5.81 -9.28
CA ALA A 85 -9.47 6.38 -9.01
C ALA A 85 -9.78 7.58 -9.92
N PHE A 86 -8.82 8.46 -10.16
CA PHE A 86 -8.95 9.60 -11.04
C PHE A 86 -9.11 9.19 -12.50
N ALA A 87 -8.29 8.26 -12.99
CA ALA A 87 -8.40 7.71 -14.33
C ALA A 87 -9.72 6.98 -14.54
N GLY A 88 -10.18 6.20 -13.54
CA GLY A 88 -11.50 5.57 -13.56
C GLY A 88 -12.64 6.60 -13.60
N LYS A 89 -12.53 7.68 -12.83
CA LYS A 89 -13.53 8.77 -12.81
C LYS A 89 -13.55 9.55 -14.13
N ALA A 90 -12.39 9.89 -14.67
CA ALA A 90 -12.26 10.56 -15.97
C ALA A 90 -12.73 9.67 -17.13
N PHE A 91 -12.51 8.36 -17.06
CA PHE A 91 -13.04 7.39 -18.03
C PHE A 91 -14.57 7.33 -17.97
N LEU A 92 -15.17 7.34 -16.78
CA LEU A 92 -16.62 7.35 -16.60
C LEU A 92 -17.26 8.69 -16.98
N GLU A 93 -16.61 9.81 -16.67
CA GLU A 93 -17.09 11.17 -16.99
C GLU A 93 -16.87 11.55 -18.46
N GLY A 94 -15.80 11.03 -19.10
CA GLY A 94 -15.51 11.21 -20.52
C GLY A 94 -16.21 10.21 -21.46
N GLY A 95 -16.87 9.19 -20.91
CA GLY A 95 -17.54 8.12 -21.67
C GLY A 95 -18.94 8.45 -22.21
N ALA A 96 -19.48 9.64 -21.96
CA ALA A 96 -20.86 9.98 -22.33
C ALA A 96 -21.05 10.45 -23.79
N GLU A 97 -20.00 10.57 -24.61
CA GLU A 97 -20.15 10.94 -26.01
C GLU A 97 -19.22 10.16 -26.96
N ARG A 98 -19.47 8.86 -27.17
CA ARG A 98 -19.19 8.21 -28.47
C ARG A 98 -20.30 7.24 -28.83
N LYS A 99 -21.25 7.72 -29.64
CA LYS A 99 -22.22 6.88 -30.35
C LYS A 99 -21.46 5.91 -31.26
N SER A 100 -21.80 4.63 -31.11
CA SER A 100 -21.84 3.55 -32.11
C SER A 100 -21.18 3.84 -33.47
N SER A 101 -20.04 3.20 -33.73
CA SER A 101 -19.87 2.41 -34.95
C SER A 101 -18.75 1.39 -34.75
N VAL A 102 -19.14 0.12 -34.77
CA VAL A 102 -18.24 -1.03 -34.93
C VAL A 102 -17.39 -0.84 -36.19
N LYS A 103 -16.06 -0.90 -36.07
CA LYS A 103 -15.14 -1.51 -37.05
C LYS A 103 -13.94 -2.11 -36.30
N GLU A 104 -13.54 -3.29 -36.77
CA GLU A 104 -12.49 -4.20 -36.28
C GLU A 104 -11.12 -3.54 -36.02
N PRO A 105 -10.23 -4.21 -35.25
CA PRO A 105 -8.92 -3.65 -34.90
C PRO A 105 -7.97 -3.64 -36.10
N VAL A 106 -7.60 -2.45 -36.55
CA VAL A 106 -6.46 -2.26 -37.47
C VAL A 106 -5.20 -2.17 -36.63
N THR A 107 -4.33 -3.16 -36.72
CA THR A 107 -2.94 -3.07 -36.26
C THR A 107 -2.20 -2.06 -37.14
N GLU A 108 -2.02 -0.84 -36.65
CA GLU A 108 -1.27 0.19 -37.35
C GLU A 108 0.22 0.07 -36.96
N LYS A 109 1.04 -0.43 -37.89
CA LYS A 109 2.50 -0.36 -37.77
C LYS A 109 2.89 1.10 -37.97
N VAL A 110 3.39 1.75 -36.92
CA VAL A 110 4.02 3.07 -37.02
C VAL A 110 5.31 2.91 -37.84
N SER A 111 5.37 3.53 -39.01
CA SER A 111 6.55 3.59 -39.85
C SER A 111 7.53 4.64 -39.33
N GLU A 112 8.83 4.30 -39.34
CA GLU A 112 9.95 5.10 -38.81
C GLU A 112 10.09 6.51 -39.43
N GLU A 113 9.52 6.75 -40.62
CA GLU A 113 9.60 8.06 -41.30
C GLU A 113 8.99 9.22 -40.51
N LYS A 114 8.06 8.96 -39.59
CA LYS A 114 7.37 10.02 -38.83
C LYS A 114 8.13 10.50 -37.59
N LEU A 115 9.20 9.80 -37.20
CA LEU A 115 10.01 10.15 -36.03
C LEU A 115 11.03 11.25 -36.35
N ASP A 116 11.56 11.28 -37.57
CA ASP A 116 12.56 12.27 -37.98
C ASP A 116 11.99 13.69 -38.04
N ASP A 117 10.72 13.85 -38.47
CA ASP A 117 10.06 15.16 -38.50
C ASP A 117 9.86 15.73 -37.08
N VAL A 118 9.51 14.88 -36.10
CA VAL A 118 9.29 15.31 -34.71
C VAL A 118 10.62 15.64 -34.01
N LEU A 119 11.68 14.90 -34.32
CA LEU A 119 13.02 15.17 -33.81
C LEU A 119 13.63 16.46 -34.43
N GLY A 120 13.33 16.74 -35.70
CA GLY A 120 13.75 17.97 -36.38
C GLY A 120 13.10 19.23 -35.79
N ASP A 121 11.82 19.17 -35.48
CA ASP A 121 11.10 20.27 -34.84
C ASP A 121 11.61 20.55 -33.42
N LEU A 122 11.83 19.49 -32.63
CA LEU A 122 12.34 19.63 -31.27
C LEU A 122 13.79 20.16 -31.26
N ALA A 123 14.65 19.72 -32.18
CA ALA A 123 16.02 20.24 -32.29
C ALA A 123 16.06 21.74 -32.66
N SER A 124 15.11 22.19 -33.48
CA SER A 124 14.98 23.59 -33.89
C SER A 124 14.55 24.50 -32.73
N GLU A 125 13.67 24.03 -31.85
CA GLU A 125 13.26 24.79 -30.67
C GLU A 125 14.40 25.01 -29.67
N TRP A 126 15.30 24.02 -29.52
CA TRP A 126 16.41 24.12 -28.58
C TRP A 126 17.53 25.02 -29.10
N ALA A 127 17.75 25.04 -30.42
CA ALA A 127 18.70 25.96 -31.05
C ALA A 127 18.30 27.43 -30.87
N ASN A 128 17.00 27.73 -30.85
CA ASN A 128 16.46 29.08 -30.64
C ASN A 128 16.38 29.52 -29.17
N MET A 129 16.67 28.64 -28.20
CA MET A 129 16.71 28.99 -26.77
C MET A 129 18.13 29.36 -26.27
N GLY A 130 19.13 29.33 -27.16
CA GLY A 130 20.54 29.52 -26.82
C GLY A 130 21.17 30.86 -27.21
N GLU A 131 20.41 31.82 -27.75
CA GLU A 131 20.85 33.21 -28.01
C GLU A 131 20.31 34.21 -26.98
#